data_AF-A0A6P6DEE6-F1
#
_entry.id   AF-A0A6P6DEE6-F1
#
_cell.length_a   1.000
_cell.length_b   1.000
_cell.length_c   1.000
_cell.angle_alpha   90.00
_cell.angle_beta   90.00
_cell.angle_gamma   90.00
#
_symmetry.space_group_name_H-M   'P 1'
#
loop_
_entity.id
_entity.type
_entity.pdbx_description
1 polymer ?
#
loop_
_entity_poly.entity_id
_entity_poly.type
_entity_poly.pdbx_seq_one_letter_code
_entity_poly.pdbx_strand_id
1 'polypeptide(L)'
;MTENNFSLKKIEISVSEAEKRTGRNAVNMQETYTAYLIETRRFTELKHYSDELQSVISHLLRVRARVADRLYGVYKVHGNYGRVFRISMLCDPVKVALLMWCFLSRYASSIDDILEDEEHYADQLKEYLFYAEALRAVCRKHELMQYDLETAAQDLASKKQQCEELATGTVRTFSLKGMTTKLFGQEAPEQREARIKVLEEQISEGEQQLKSKNTEGREFVKNAWADIERFKEQKNRDLKEALISYAVMQISMCRKGIQVWTNAKECFSKM
;
A
#
# COMPACT_ATOMS: atom_id res chain seq x y z
N MET A 1 12.05 26.21 30.58
CA MET A 1 12.82 24.98 30.82
C MET A 1 12.37 23.97 29.79
N THR A 2 13.19 23.85 28.76
CA THR A 2 13.14 22.85 27.70
C THR A 2 13.44 21.48 28.26
N GLU A 3 12.73 20.46 27.80
CA GLU A 3 13.23 19.12 27.41
C GLU A 3 12.13 18.07 27.58
N ASN A 4 11.61 17.59 26.46
CA ASN A 4 11.10 16.23 26.35
C ASN A 4 11.49 15.70 24.96
N ASN A 5 12.80 15.49 24.82
CA ASN A 5 13.40 14.69 23.76
C ASN A 5 13.39 13.23 24.21
N PHE A 6 12.36 12.47 23.86
CA PHE A 6 12.33 11.03 24.09
C PHE A 6 11.66 10.35 22.89
N SER A 7 12.43 10.10 21.82
CA SER A 7 12.19 9.03 20.82
C SER A 7 13.22 8.96 19.68
N LEU A 8 14.28 9.78 19.64
CA LEU A 8 15.25 9.79 18.53
C LEU A 8 16.62 9.17 18.83
N LYS A 9 16.79 8.35 19.88
CA LYS A 9 18.06 7.68 20.17
C LYS A 9 17.88 6.18 20.39
N LYS A 10 17.99 5.42 19.30
CA LYS A 10 18.71 4.14 19.15
C LYS A 10 18.11 3.34 18.00
N ILE A 11 18.52 3.67 16.79
CA ILE A 11 18.71 2.65 15.77
C ILE A 11 20.22 2.48 15.75
N GLU A 12 20.73 1.53 16.54
CA GLU A 12 22.11 1.05 16.40
C GLU A 12 22.20 0.39 15.02
N ILE A 13 22.68 1.16 14.04
CA ILE A 13 23.06 0.62 12.74
C ILE A 13 24.41 -0.06 12.97
N SER A 14 24.38 -1.35 13.27
CA SER A 14 25.57 -2.20 13.19
C SER A 14 25.93 -2.38 11.72
N VAL A 15 26.70 -1.43 11.17
CA VAL A 15 27.31 -1.57 9.84
C VAL A 15 28.55 -2.45 10.00
N SER A 16 28.48 -3.68 9.50
CA SER A 16 29.64 -4.54 9.34
C SER A 16 30.65 -3.90 8.36
N GLU A 17 31.91 -3.86 8.78
CA GLU A 17 33.05 -3.27 8.09
C GLU A 17 33.33 -3.92 6.72
N ALA A 18 33.08 -3.20 5.64
CA ALA A 18 33.65 -3.38 4.30
C ALA A 18 33.19 -2.15 3.49
N GLU A 19 33.98 -1.25 2.90
CA GLU A 19 35.39 -1.19 2.54
C GLU A 19 35.84 0.27 2.62
N LYS A 20 37.02 0.51 3.19
CA LYS A 20 37.79 1.76 2.98
C LYS A 20 38.79 1.50 1.86
N ARG A 21 38.72 2.28 0.76
CA ARG A 21 39.77 2.71 -0.21
C ARG A 21 39.05 3.11 -1.51
N THR A 22 39.32 4.19 -2.26
CA THR A 22 40.38 5.22 -2.30
C THR A 22 39.98 6.31 -3.32
N GLY A 23 40.32 7.58 -3.06
CA GLY A 23 40.83 8.50 -4.11
C GLY A 23 39.87 9.46 -4.84
N ARG A 24 39.98 10.76 -4.49
CA ARG A 24 39.73 12.01 -5.26
C ARG A 24 38.62 12.02 -6.33
N ASN A 25 37.59 12.85 -6.08
CA ASN A 25 36.32 13.04 -6.80
C ASN A 25 35.17 12.05 -6.47
N ALA A 26 35.28 11.34 -5.35
CA ALA A 26 34.13 10.67 -4.73
C ALA A 26 33.12 11.72 -4.23
N VAL A 27 32.10 12.05 -5.05
CA VAL A 27 30.80 12.47 -4.53
C VAL A 27 30.48 11.55 -3.37
N ASN A 28 30.25 12.12 -2.19
CA ASN A 28 30.26 11.45 -0.90
C ASN A 28 29.55 10.08 -0.92
N MET A 29 30.32 9.03 -1.23
CA MET A 29 29.78 7.71 -1.58
C MET A 29 29.14 7.07 -0.34
N GLN A 30 29.66 7.44 0.83
CA GLN A 30 29.13 7.06 2.13
C GLN A 30 27.81 7.77 2.47
N GLU A 31 27.68 9.07 2.18
CA GLU A 31 26.39 9.78 2.30
C GLU A 31 25.35 9.26 1.30
N THR A 32 25.76 8.94 0.07
CA THR A 32 24.87 8.41 -0.97
C THR A 32 24.37 7.01 -0.59
N TYR A 33 25.26 6.15 -0.08
CA TYR A 33 24.92 4.80 0.37
C TYR A 33 24.05 4.80 1.63
N THR A 34 24.35 5.67 2.60
CA THR A 34 23.52 5.79 3.81
C THR A 34 22.14 6.39 3.52
N ALA A 35 22.05 7.39 2.65
CA ALA A 35 20.77 7.91 2.17
C ALA A 35 19.95 6.81 1.46
N TYR A 36 20.58 6.02 0.59
CA TYR A 36 19.97 4.86 -0.06
C TYR A 36 19.40 3.85 0.95
N LEU A 37 20.19 3.43 1.94
CA LEU A 37 19.74 2.47 2.95
C LEU A 37 18.54 2.98 3.76
N ILE A 38 18.53 4.28 4.07
CA ILE A 38 17.42 4.92 4.79
C ILE A 38 16.17 4.96 3.91
N GLU A 39 16.30 5.32 2.64
CA GLU A 39 15.19 5.38 1.69
C GLU A 39 14.55 4.00 1.46
N THR A 40 15.37 2.98 1.16
CA THR A 40 14.90 1.60 0.95
C THR A 40 14.17 1.05 2.17
N ARG A 41 14.64 1.38 3.38
CA ARG A 41 13.95 1.01 4.62
C ARG A 41 12.57 1.65 4.72
N ARG A 42 12.44 2.95 4.43
CA ARG A 42 11.15 3.66 4.54
C ARG A 42 10.11 3.13 3.55
N PHE A 43 10.50 2.76 2.33
CA PHE A 43 9.59 2.15 1.35
C PHE A 43 9.18 0.71 1.74
N THR A 44 10.08 -0.02 2.41
CA THR A 44 9.77 -1.35 2.97
C THR A 44 8.72 -1.22 4.08
N GLU A 45 8.91 -0.29 5.01
CA GLU A 45 7.93 0.04 6.06
C GLU A 45 6.58 0.48 5.46
N LEU A 46 6.60 1.28 4.38
CA LEU A 46 5.38 1.68 3.67
C LEU A 46 4.64 0.50 3.03
N LYS A 47 5.38 -0.47 2.48
CA LYS A 47 4.82 -1.68 1.90
C LYS A 47 4.11 -2.52 2.97
N HIS A 48 4.77 -2.75 4.10
CA HIS A 48 4.15 -3.43 5.25
C HIS A 48 2.90 -2.69 5.73
N TYR A 49 2.97 -1.36 5.86
CA TYR A 49 1.81 -0.54 6.21
C TYR A 49 0.65 -0.72 5.22
N SER A 50 0.92 -0.78 3.91
CA SER A 50 -0.12 -1.00 2.90
C SER A 50 -0.77 -2.39 3.02
N ASP A 51 0.01 -3.41 3.36
CA ASP A 51 -0.50 -4.78 3.58
C ASP A 51 -1.37 -4.85 4.84
N GLU A 52 -0.95 -4.20 5.91
CA GLU A 52 -1.74 -4.08 7.14
C GLU A 52 -3.04 -3.31 6.89
N LEU A 53 -2.99 -2.18 6.19
CA LEU A 53 -4.17 -1.39 5.86
C LEU A 53 -5.19 -2.21 5.07
N GLN A 54 -4.75 -2.88 4.00
CA GLN A 54 -5.62 -3.76 3.22
C GLN A 54 -6.19 -4.90 4.07
N SER A 55 -5.36 -5.53 4.90
CA SER A 55 -5.78 -6.61 5.78
C SER A 55 -6.87 -6.15 6.75
N VAL A 56 -6.68 -5.03 7.44
CA VAL A 56 -7.64 -4.50 8.41
C VAL A 56 -8.97 -4.14 7.74
N ILE A 57 -8.94 -3.43 6.60
CA ILE A 57 -10.16 -3.06 5.87
C ILE A 57 -10.90 -4.31 5.37
N SER A 58 -10.17 -5.28 4.82
CA SER A 58 -10.75 -6.54 4.35
C SER A 58 -11.41 -7.32 5.48
N HIS A 59 -10.79 -7.34 6.66
CA HIS A 59 -11.37 -7.95 7.86
C HIS A 59 -12.63 -7.21 8.31
N LEU A 60 -12.60 -5.87 8.34
CA LEU A 60 -13.74 -5.05 8.71
C LEU A 60 -14.94 -5.30 7.78
N LEU A 61 -14.72 -5.28 6.46
CA LEU A 61 -15.74 -5.58 5.46
C LEU A 61 -16.33 -6.99 5.63
N ARG A 62 -15.49 -7.99 5.94
CA ARG A 62 -15.93 -9.36 6.17
C ARG A 62 -16.76 -9.50 7.44
N VAL A 63 -16.37 -8.83 8.52
CA VAL A 63 -17.14 -8.83 9.79
C VAL A 63 -18.48 -8.14 9.57
N ARG A 64 -18.50 -6.98 8.90
CA ARG A 64 -19.71 -6.27 8.52
C ARG A 64 -20.67 -7.17 7.74
N ALA A 65 -20.20 -7.81 6.65
CA ALA A 65 -21.04 -8.69 5.83
C ALA A 65 -21.68 -9.82 6.66
N ARG A 66 -20.92 -10.43 7.57
CA ARG A 66 -21.46 -11.46 8.48
C ARG A 66 -22.52 -10.93 9.45
N VAL A 67 -22.39 -9.69 9.91
CA VAL A 67 -23.37 -9.04 10.77
C VAL A 67 -24.64 -8.74 9.98
N ALA A 68 -24.51 -8.16 8.78
CA ALA A 68 -25.60 -7.91 7.85
C ALA A 68 -26.39 -9.20 7.52
N ASP A 69 -25.70 -10.29 7.18
CA ASP A 69 -26.32 -11.59 6.90
C ASP A 69 -27.13 -12.12 8.09
N ARG A 70 -26.57 -12.02 9.30
CA ARG A 70 -27.25 -12.44 10.53
C ARG A 70 -28.47 -11.58 10.82
N LEU A 71 -28.34 -10.26 10.66
CA LEU A 71 -29.42 -9.30 10.86
C LEU A 71 -30.56 -9.60 9.88
N TYR A 72 -30.23 -9.78 8.61
CA TYR A 72 -31.18 -10.19 7.57
C TYR A 72 -31.93 -11.46 7.96
N GLY A 73 -31.22 -12.49 8.43
CA GLY A 73 -31.83 -13.73 8.91
C GLY A 73 -32.85 -13.51 10.03
N VAL A 74 -32.52 -12.70 11.03
CA VAL A 74 -33.44 -12.36 12.13
C VAL A 74 -34.71 -11.67 11.60
N TYR A 75 -34.57 -10.72 10.68
CA TYR A 75 -35.71 -10.00 10.11
C TYR A 75 -36.60 -10.92 9.24
N LYS A 76 -36.03 -11.82 8.45
CA LYS A 76 -36.81 -12.79 7.67
C LYS A 76 -37.56 -13.79 8.55
N VAL A 77 -37.00 -14.16 9.70
CA VAL A 77 -37.73 -14.96 10.71
C VAL A 77 -38.98 -14.22 11.21
N HIS A 78 -38.90 -12.92 11.49
CA HIS A 78 -40.07 -12.11 11.85
C HIS A 78 -41.11 -12.09 10.72
N GLY A 79 -40.67 -11.95 9.47
CA GLY A 79 -41.56 -12.06 8.30
C GLY A 79 -42.27 -13.41 8.21
N ASN A 80 -41.58 -14.51 8.57
CA ASN A 80 -42.16 -15.85 8.63
C ASN A 80 -43.22 -15.95 9.74
N TYR A 81 -42.92 -15.46 10.94
CA TYR A 81 -43.89 -15.41 12.03
C TYR A 81 -45.12 -14.61 11.65
N GLY A 82 -44.94 -13.47 10.96
CA GLY A 82 -46.05 -12.73 10.40
C GLY A 82 -46.95 -13.64 9.57
N ARG A 83 -46.40 -14.39 8.61
CA ARG A 83 -47.20 -15.26 7.72
C ARG A 83 -48.03 -16.28 8.50
N VAL A 84 -47.51 -16.80 9.60
CA VAL A 84 -48.24 -17.71 10.51
C VAL A 84 -49.41 -17.01 11.17
N PHE A 85 -49.22 -15.81 11.73
CA PHE A 85 -50.30 -15.03 12.34
C PHE A 85 -51.39 -14.64 11.33
N ARG A 86 -51.01 -14.36 10.07
CA ARG A 86 -51.97 -14.14 8.99
C ARG A 86 -52.83 -15.38 8.72
N ILE A 87 -52.24 -16.56 8.68
CA ILE A 87 -52.99 -17.81 8.49
C ILE A 87 -53.93 -18.06 9.67
N SER A 88 -53.45 -17.81 10.91
CA SER A 88 -54.30 -17.91 12.10
C SER A 88 -55.54 -17.02 12.01
N MET A 89 -55.42 -15.81 11.45
CA MET A 89 -56.54 -14.89 11.25
C MET A 89 -57.58 -15.42 10.24
N LEU A 90 -57.17 -16.23 9.26
CA LEU A 90 -58.09 -16.85 8.29
C LEU A 90 -58.91 -17.98 8.94
N CYS A 91 -58.38 -18.61 9.99
CA CYS A 91 -59.06 -19.67 10.72
C CYS A 91 -59.96 -19.13 11.84
N ASP A 92 -59.47 -18.13 12.59
CA ASP A 92 -60.22 -17.44 13.64
C ASP A 92 -59.77 -15.96 13.69
N PRO A 93 -60.66 -15.00 13.38
CA PRO A 93 -60.31 -13.58 13.29
C PRO A 93 -60.11 -12.96 14.69
N VAL A 94 -58.99 -13.28 15.32
CA VAL A 94 -58.56 -12.66 16.57
C VAL A 94 -57.82 -11.35 16.27
N LYS A 95 -58.29 -10.22 16.84
CA LYS A 95 -57.67 -8.88 16.66
C LYS A 95 -56.16 -8.87 16.96
N VAL A 96 -55.74 -9.65 17.96
CA VAL A 96 -54.34 -9.85 18.35
C VAL A 96 -53.49 -10.39 17.20
N ALA A 97 -53.99 -11.37 16.44
CA ALA A 97 -53.27 -11.99 15.33
C ALA A 97 -53.09 -11.02 14.14
N LEU A 98 -54.10 -10.19 13.85
CA LEU A 98 -54.00 -9.14 12.83
C LEU A 98 -52.92 -8.11 13.18
N LEU A 99 -52.92 -7.62 14.43
CA LEU A 99 -51.92 -6.65 14.90
C LEU A 99 -50.51 -7.23 14.84
N MET A 100 -50.33 -8.47 15.26
CA MET A 100 -49.04 -9.16 15.21
C MET A 100 -48.55 -9.37 13.78
N TRP A 101 -49.44 -9.74 12.83
CA TRP A 101 -49.11 -9.80 11.42
C TRP A 101 -48.59 -8.46 10.90
N CYS A 102 -49.36 -7.38 11.04
CA CYS A 102 -48.99 -6.06 10.54
C CYS A 102 -47.65 -5.58 11.14
N PHE A 103 -47.45 -5.83 12.43
CA PHE A 103 -46.21 -5.51 13.14
C PHE A 103 -45.00 -6.21 12.54
N LEU A 104 -45.06 -7.55 12.46
CA LEU A 104 -43.96 -8.38 12.01
C LEU A 104 -43.65 -8.18 10.53
N SER A 105 -44.67 -7.95 9.70
CA SER A 105 -44.48 -7.59 8.29
C SER A 105 -43.75 -6.26 8.13
N ARG A 106 -44.15 -5.24 8.89
CA ARG A 106 -43.52 -3.91 8.84
C ARG A 106 -42.09 -3.91 9.37
N TYR A 107 -41.84 -4.69 10.42
CA TYR A 107 -40.48 -4.89 10.91
C TYR A 107 -39.64 -5.62 9.86
N ALA A 108 -40.13 -6.72 9.30
CA ALA A 108 -39.40 -7.51 8.30
C ALA A 108 -39.11 -6.75 7.00
N SER A 109 -39.95 -5.79 6.60
CA SER A 109 -39.73 -4.99 5.38
C SER A 109 -38.70 -3.87 5.56
N SER A 110 -38.43 -3.41 6.78
CA SER A 110 -37.48 -2.31 6.98
C SER A 110 -36.01 -2.72 6.85
N ILE A 111 -35.73 -4.03 6.76
CA ILE A 111 -34.36 -4.52 6.66
C ILE A 111 -33.68 -4.14 5.34
N ASP A 112 -34.44 -4.08 4.26
CA ASP A 112 -33.87 -3.84 2.94
C ASP A 112 -33.29 -2.41 2.87
N ASP A 113 -34.02 -1.41 3.37
CA ASP A 113 -33.54 -0.02 3.50
C ASP A 113 -32.29 0.09 4.41
N ILE A 114 -32.27 -0.65 5.53
CA ILE A 114 -31.14 -0.65 6.47
C ILE A 114 -29.88 -1.21 5.81
N LEU A 115 -30.02 -2.31 5.06
CA LEU A 115 -28.89 -2.96 4.40
C LEU A 115 -28.37 -2.14 3.22
N GLU A 116 -29.25 -1.41 2.53
CA GLU A 116 -28.86 -0.45 1.49
C GLU A 116 -28.02 0.70 2.07
N ASP A 117 -28.49 1.32 3.16
CA ASP A 117 -27.71 2.31 3.92
C ASP A 117 -26.36 1.73 4.37
N GLU A 118 -26.36 0.48 4.85
CA GLU A 118 -25.16 -0.19 5.32
C GLU A 118 -24.14 -0.41 4.18
N GLU A 119 -24.59 -0.69 2.96
CA GLU A 119 -23.73 -0.97 1.80
C GLU A 119 -23.00 0.28 1.31
N HIS A 120 -23.63 1.45 1.43
CA HIS A 120 -22.96 2.71 1.12
C HIS A 120 -21.67 2.91 1.95
N TYR A 121 -21.69 2.55 3.24
CA TYR A 121 -20.49 2.60 4.09
C TYR A 121 -19.45 1.55 3.69
N ALA A 122 -19.88 0.39 3.20
CA ALA A 122 -18.96 -0.63 2.69
C ALA A 122 -18.22 -0.13 1.45
N ASP A 123 -18.91 0.55 0.54
CA ASP A 123 -18.31 1.12 -0.66
C ASP A 123 -17.26 2.17 -0.32
N GLN A 124 -17.56 3.06 0.63
CA GLN A 124 -16.57 4.01 1.16
C GLN A 124 -15.32 3.31 1.71
N LEU A 125 -15.48 2.19 2.41
CA LEU A 125 -14.35 1.40 2.92
C LEU A 125 -13.58 0.68 1.80
N LYS A 126 -14.28 0.20 0.74
CA LYS A 126 -13.65 -0.47 -0.41
C LYS A 126 -12.71 0.46 -1.17
N GLU A 127 -13.00 1.78 -1.22
CA GLU A 127 -12.08 2.77 -1.80
C GLU A 127 -10.67 2.69 -1.17
N TYR A 128 -10.62 2.39 0.12
CA TYR A 128 -9.36 2.26 0.85
C TYR A 128 -8.55 1.00 0.51
N LEU A 129 -9.13 0.03 -0.19
CA LEU A 129 -8.39 -1.10 -0.76
C LEU A 129 -7.58 -0.66 -1.97
N PHE A 130 -8.16 0.15 -2.86
CA PHE A 130 -7.45 0.72 -4.01
C PHE A 130 -6.32 1.66 -3.58
N TYR A 131 -6.54 2.35 -2.46
CA TYR A 131 -5.52 3.15 -1.78
C TYR A 131 -4.31 2.33 -1.30
N ALA A 132 -4.53 1.16 -0.71
CA ALA A 132 -3.42 0.26 -0.37
C ALA A 132 -2.69 -0.23 -1.63
N GLU A 133 -3.39 -0.50 -2.72
CA GLU A 133 -2.77 -0.82 -4.02
C GLU A 133 -1.95 0.32 -4.59
N ALA A 134 -2.43 1.56 -4.52
CA ALA A 134 -1.69 2.74 -4.96
C ALA A 134 -0.37 2.89 -4.20
N LEU A 135 -0.37 2.70 -2.88
CA LEU A 135 0.87 2.71 -2.08
C LEU A 135 1.85 1.63 -2.54
N ARG A 136 1.37 0.41 -2.81
CA ARG A 136 2.23 -0.65 -3.36
C ARG A 136 2.77 -0.32 -4.74
N ALA A 137 1.98 0.31 -5.60
CA ALA A 137 2.41 0.74 -6.93
C ALA A 137 3.54 1.78 -6.83
N VAL A 138 3.46 2.71 -5.88
CA VAL A 138 4.54 3.66 -5.58
C VAL A 138 5.80 2.93 -5.11
N CYS A 139 5.68 1.97 -4.19
CA CYS A 139 6.83 1.15 -3.76
C CYS A 139 7.44 0.35 -4.92
N ARG A 140 6.63 -0.27 -5.78
CA ARG A 140 7.12 -1.01 -6.97
C ARG A 140 7.84 -0.09 -7.95
N LYS A 141 7.32 1.12 -8.17
CA LYS A 141 7.97 2.12 -9.02
C LYS A 141 9.33 2.54 -8.45
N HIS A 142 9.42 2.72 -7.12
CA HIS A 142 10.69 2.97 -6.45
C HIS A 142 11.69 1.81 -6.66
N GLU A 143 11.25 0.56 -6.43
CA GLU A 143 12.06 -0.65 -6.62
C GLU A 143 12.61 -0.74 -8.06
N LEU A 144 11.77 -0.45 -9.08
CA LEU A 144 12.19 -0.44 -10.48
C LEU A 144 13.19 0.67 -10.80
N MET A 145 12.96 1.89 -10.29
CA MET A 145 13.89 3.02 -10.50
C MET A 145 15.25 2.76 -9.84
N GLN A 146 15.27 2.11 -8.66
CA GLN A 146 16.52 1.69 -8.01
C GLN A 146 17.24 0.62 -8.83
N TYR A 147 16.54 -0.41 -9.30
CA TYR A 147 17.12 -1.44 -10.16
C TYR A 147 17.76 -0.85 -11.43
N ASP A 148 17.06 0.09 -12.06
CA ASP A 148 17.53 0.80 -13.26
C ASP A 148 18.77 1.66 -13.01
N LEU A 149 18.93 2.20 -11.80
CA LEU A 149 20.09 2.98 -11.37
C LEU A 149 21.28 2.05 -11.07
N GLU A 150 21.04 0.95 -10.35
CA GLU A 150 22.06 -0.05 -10.02
C GLU A 150 22.62 -0.71 -11.28
N THR A 151 21.76 -1.06 -12.23
CA THR A 151 22.17 -1.60 -13.54
C THR A 151 23.06 -0.62 -14.30
N ALA A 152 22.65 0.66 -14.39
CA ALA A 152 23.44 1.69 -15.05
C ALA A 152 24.79 1.95 -14.34
N ALA A 153 24.82 1.88 -13.00
CA ALA A 153 26.05 2.01 -12.22
C ALA A 153 27.01 0.84 -12.47
N GLN A 154 26.49 -0.39 -12.52
CA GLN A 154 27.28 -1.59 -12.81
C GLN A 154 27.85 -1.57 -14.23
N ASP A 155 27.06 -1.14 -15.21
CA ASP A 155 27.50 -0.97 -16.59
C ASP A 155 28.64 0.05 -16.69
N LEU A 156 28.49 1.20 -16.01
CA LEU A 156 29.53 2.22 -15.94
C LEU A 156 30.81 1.70 -15.28
N ALA A 157 30.69 0.97 -14.17
CA ALA A 157 31.81 0.37 -13.48
C ALA A 157 32.57 -0.62 -14.39
N SER A 158 31.84 -1.44 -15.16
CA SER A 158 32.44 -2.39 -16.11
C SER A 158 33.19 -1.68 -17.25
N LYS A 159 32.64 -0.58 -17.78
CA LYS A 159 33.28 0.23 -18.83
C LYS A 159 34.54 0.93 -18.32
N LYS A 160 34.49 1.49 -17.09
CA LYS A 160 35.67 2.08 -16.42
C LYS A 160 36.77 1.05 -16.24
N GLN A 161 36.43 -0.15 -15.76
CA GLN A 161 37.39 -1.24 -15.60
C GLN A 161 38.01 -1.64 -16.95
N GLN A 162 37.20 -1.79 -18.02
CA GLN A 162 37.71 -2.10 -19.37
C GLN A 162 38.66 -1.01 -19.89
N CYS A 163 38.35 0.26 -19.64
CA CYS A 163 39.20 1.39 -20.00
C CYS A 163 40.54 1.37 -19.24
N GLU A 164 40.52 1.08 -17.93
CA GLU A 164 41.75 0.95 -17.12
C GLU A 164 42.62 -0.23 -17.54
N GLU A 165 42.02 -1.38 -17.86
CA GLU A 165 42.73 -2.56 -18.38
C GLU A 165 43.39 -2.26 -19.74
N LEU A 166 42.70 -1.52 -20.61
CA LEU A 166 43.23 -1.08 -21.90
C LEU A 166 44.26 0.06 -21.77
N ALA A 167 44.19 0.91 -20.75
CA ALA A 167 45.18 1.96 -20.51
C ALA A 167 46.48 1.40 -19.91
N THR A 168 46.37 0.53 -18.90
CA THR A 168 47.53 -0.06 -18.20
C THR A 168 48.20 -1.20 -18.97
N GLY A 169 47.56 -1.74 -20.02
CA GLY A 169 48.11 -2.83 -20.85
C GLY A 169 48.23 -4.16 -20.13
N THR A 170 47.70 -4.25 -18.91
CA THR A 170 47.71 -5.46 -18.10
C THR A 170 46.48 -6.28 -18.43
N VAL A 171 46.48 -6.93 -19.60
CA VAL A 171 45.52 -8.00 -19.87
C VAL A 171 45.82 -9.11 -18.86
N ARG A 172 44.95 -9.29 -17.87
CA ARG A 172 45.09 -10.41 -16.91
C ARG A 172 45.27 -11.70 -17.71
N THR A 173 46.43 -12.32 -17.53
CA THR A 173 46.97 -13.46 -18.31
C THR A 173 46.15 -14.75 -18.24
N PHE A 174 44.98 -14.74 -17.61
CA PHE A 174 44.12 -15.91 -17.37
C PHE A 174 42.71 -15.81 -17.94
N SER A 175 42.41 -14.83 -18.80
CA SER A 175 41.16 -14.79 -19.57
C SER A 175 41.36 -15.43 -20.96
N LEU A 176 40.36 -16.16 -21.47
CA LEU A 176 40.31 -16.70 -22.84
C LEU A 176 40.61 -15.64 -23.93
N LYS A 177 40.35 -14.36 -23.65
CA LYS A 177 40.75 -13.23 -24.51
C LYS A 177 42.25 -12.93 -24.53
N GLY A 178 43.02 -13.34 -23.52
CA GLY A 178 44.48 -13.18 -23.47
C GLY A 178 45.24 -14.20 -24.30
N MET A 179 44.64 -15.37 -24.60
CA MET A 179 45.23 -16.35 -25.53
C MET A 179 45.13 -15.90 -26.99
N THR A 180 44.06 -15.19 -27.38
CA THR A 180 43.93 -14.67 -28.75
C THR A 180 44.89 -13.54 -29.06
N THR A 181 45.25 -12.70 -28.07
CA THR A 181 46.24 -11.62 -28.22
C THR A 181 47.66 -12.13 -28.49
N LYS A 182 48.01 -13.34 -28.03
CA LYS A 182 49.30 -13.99 -28.35
C LYS A 182 49.28 -14.71 -29.70
N LEU A 183 48.10 -15.04 -30.24
CA LEU A 183 47.92 -15.76 -31.50
C LEU A 183 47.68 -14.84 -32.71
N PHE A 184 47.16 -13.62 -32.50
CA PHE A 184 46.81 -12.68 -33.57
C PHE A 184 47.68 -11.41 -33.66
N GLY A 185 48.74 -11.33 -32.85
CA GLY A 185 49.62 -10.16 -32.82
C GLY A 185 49.09 -9.04 -31.93
N GLN A 186 50.01 -8.21 -31.42
CA GLN A 186 49.66 -7.01 -30.65
C GLN A 186 48.79 -6.10 -31.53
N GLU A 187 47.60 -5.73 -31.05
CA GLU A 187 46.80 -4.70 -31.72
C GLU A 187 47.67 -3.48 -31.98
N ALA A 188 47.57 -2.91 -33.18
CA ALA A 188 48.31 -1.71 -33.54
C ALA A 188 48.02 -0.62 -32.50
N PRO A 189 49.03 0.14 -32.03
CA PRO A 189 48.87 1.14 -30.98
C PRO A 189 47.74 2.14 -31.30
N GLU A 190 47.57 2.49 -32.57
CA GLU A 190 46.47 3.35 -33.05
C GLU A 190 45.07 2.75 -32.83
N GLN A 191 44.89 1.44 -33.00
CA GLN A 191 43.61 0.77 -32.78
C GLN A 191 43.25 0.67 -31.30
N ARG A 192 44.25 0.48 -30.43
CA ARG A 192 44.08 0.50 -28.98
C ARG A 192 43.69 1.89 -28.48
N GLU A 193 44.36 2.93 -29.00
CA GLU A 193 44.07 4.32 -28.66
C GLU A 193 42.68 4.75 -29.15
N ALA A 194 42.26 4.32 -30.35
CA ALA A 194 40.89 4.54 -30.85
C ALA A 194 39.82 3.88 -29.97
N ARG A 195 40.05 2.65 -29.48
CA ARG A 195 39.12 1.96 -28.56
C ARG A 195 39.03 2.61 -27.19
N ILE A 196 40.15 3.14 -26.68
CA ILE A 196 40.16 3.90 -25.42
C ILE A 196 39.29 5.14 -25.56
N LYS A 197 39.45 5.93 -26.64
CA LYS A 197 38.62 7.12 -26.88
C LYS A 197 37.12 6.81 -26.94
N VAL A 198 36.73 5.73 -27.64
CA VAL A 198 35.33 5.29 -27.70
C VAL A 198 34.81 4.89 -26.32
N LEU A 199 35.61 4.21 -25.51
CA LEU A 199 35.23 3.85 -24.13
C LEU A 199 35.14 5.08 -23.22
N GLU A 200 36.02 6.07 -23.37
CA GLU A 200 35.98 7.33 -22.64
C GLU A 200 34.70 8.13 -22.96
N GLU A 201 34.31 8.21 -24.23
CA GLU A 201 33.02 8.80 -24.65
C GLU A 201 31.83 8.05 -24.01
N GLN A 202 31.81 6.71 -24.08
CA GLN A 202 30.76 5.90 -23.47
C GLN A 202 30.71 5.98 -21.93
N ILE A 203 31.85 6.24 -21.28
CA ILE A 203 31.94 6.47 -19.83
C ILE A 203 31.35 7.85 -19.51
N SER A 204 31.70 8.88 -20.27
CA SER A 204 31.16 10.24 -20.12
C SER A 204 29.63 10.24 -20.26
N GLU A 205 29.11 9.60 -21.31
CA GLU A 205 27.67 9.43 -21.52
C GLU A 205 27.01 8.64 -20.37
N GLY A 206 27.64 7.55 -19.93
CA GLY A 206 27.16 6.74 -18.81
C GLY A 206 27.13 7.50 -17.48
N GLU A 207 28.12 8.35 -17.21
CA GLU A 207 28.15 9.24 -16.04
C GLU A 207 27.02 10.27 -16.07
N GLN A 208 26.75 10.86 -17.24
CA GLN A 208 25.65 11.79 -17.42
C GLN A 208 24.29 11.09 -17.22
N GLN A 209 24.13 9.89 -17.78
CA GLN A 209 22.93 9.07 -17.61
C GLN A 209 22.69 8.71 -16.14
N LEU A 210 23.74 8.28 -15.43
CA LEU A 210 23.67 7.94 -14.01
C LEU A 210 23.27 9.16 -13.16
N LYS A 211 23.83 10.34 -13.48
CA LYS A 211 23.47 11.60 -12.82
C LYS A 211 22.01 11.99 -13.07
N SER A 212 21.49 11.77 -14.29
CA SER A 212 20.07 12.00 -14.63
C SER A 212 19.17 11.08 -13.80
N LYS A 213 19.38 9.75 -13.88
CA LYS A 213 18.59 8.75 -13.14
C LYS A 213 18.60 8.99 -11.63
N ASN A 214 19.74 9.39 -11.08
CA ASN A 214 19.84 9.69 -9.64
C ASN A 214 19.05 10.97 -9.27
N THR A 215 19.02 11.97 -10.14
CA THR A 215 18.23 13.19 -9.91
C THR A 215 16.73 12.90 -10.01
N GLU A 216 16.33 12.15 -11.03
CA GLU A 216 14.95 11.68 -11.22
C GLU A 216 14.48 10.82 -10.03
N GLY A 217 15.32 9.92 -9.53
CA GLY A 217 15.05 9.11 -8.35
C GLY A 217 14.78 9.96 -7.10
N ARG A 218 15.66 10.93 -6.81
CA ARG A 218 15.46 11.83 -5.66
C ARG A 218 14.19 12.68 -5.78
N GLU A 219 13.90 13.18 -6.98
CA GLU A 219 12.69 13.95 -7.22
C GLU A 219 11.43 13.10 -7.06
N PHE A 220 11.46 11.87 -7.59
CA PHE A 220 10.38 10.90 -7.39
C PHE A 220 10.15 10.62 -5.91
N VAL A 221 11.20 10.31 -5.13
CA VAL A 221 11.10 10.05 -3.69
C VAL A 221 10.50 11.25 -2.96
N LYS A 222 10.98 12.46 -3.25
CA LYS A 222 10.46 13.70 -2.64
C LYS A 222 8.96 13.90 -2.92
N ASN A 223 8.55 13.74 -4.18
CA ASN A 223 7.16 13.93 -4.59
C ASN A 223 6.27 12.82 -4.01
N ALA A 224 6.71 11.56 -4.09
CA ALA A 224 6.01 10.42 -3.54
C ALA A 224 5.76 10.59 -2.03
N TRP A 225 6.76 11.02 -1.26
CA TRP A 225 6.57 11.26 0.18
C TRP A 225 5.60 12.38 0.49
N ALA A 226 5.60 13.46 -0.28
CA ALA A 226 4.63 14.55 -0.11
C ALA A 226 3.19 14.05 -0.38
N ASP A 227 3.00 13.22 -1.39
CA ASP A 227 1.71 12.63 -1.73
C ASP A 227 1.26 11.60 -0.67
N ILE A 228 2.17 10.73 -0.21
CA ILE A 228 1.91 9.74 0.85
C ILE A 228 1.47 10.43 2.15
N GLU A 229 2.07 11.56 2.51
CA GLU A 229 1.71 12.23 3.75
C GLU A 229 0.33 12.90 3.67
N ARG A 230 0.04 13.60 2.57
CA ARG A 230 -1.32 14.13 2.30
C ARG A 230 -2.36 13.02 2.33
N PHE A 231 -2.02 11.89 1.75
CA PHE A 231 -2.87 10.73 1.70
C PHE A 231 -3.16 10.13 3.06
N LYS A 232 -2.15 10.00 3.94
CA LYS A 232 -2.34 9.53 5.31
C LYS A 232 -3.29 10.44 6.11
N GLU A 233 -3.15 11.75 5.96
CA GLU A 233 -4.03 12.72 6.61
C GLU A 233 -5.47 12.59 6.13
N GLN A 234 -5.68 12.52 4.81
CA GLN A 234 -7.00 12.32 4.22
C GLN A 234 -7.63 11.00 4.68
N LYS A 235 -6.88 9.89 4.56
CA LYS A 235 -7.31 8.57 5.02
C LYS A 235 -7.67 8.52 6.50
N ASN A 236 -7.06 9.34 7.34
CA ASN A 236 -7.42 9.42 8.76
C ASN A 236 -8.73 10.16 8.98
N ARG A 237 -8.97 11.25 8.26
CA ARG A 237 -10.22 12.02 8.35
C ARG A 237 -11.40 11.22 7.83
N ASP A 238 -11.27 10.72 6.62
CA ASP A 238 -12.36 10.07 5.90
C ASP A 238 -12.79 8.75 6.58
N LEU A 239 -11.84 7.90 7.00
CA LEU A 239 -12.17 6.68 7.74
C LEU A 239 -12.81 7.00 9.09
N LYS A 240 -12.36 8.06 9.78
CA LYS A 240 -12.97 8.48 11.05
C LYS A 240 -14.41 8.92 10.82
N GLU A 241 -14.67 9.71 9.79
CA GLU A 241 -16.00 10.17 9.43
C GLU A 241 -16.92 9.02 9.03
N ALA A 242 -16.45 8.10 8.17
CA ALA A 242 -17.19 6.91 7.77
C ALA A 242 -17.58 6.04 8.97
N LEU A 243 -16.65 5.80 9.91
CA LEU A 243 -16.92 5.01 11.12
C LEU A 243 -17.89 5.71 12.09
N ILE A 244 -17.79 7.04 12.23
CA ILE A 244 -18.75 7.82 13.04
C ILE A 244 -20.14 7.74 12.41
N SER A 245 -20.24 7.95 11.11
CA SER A 245 -21.51 7.89 10.38
C SER A 245 -22.14 6.50 10.44
N TYR A 246 -21.33 5.44 10.32
CA TYR A 246 -21.78 4.07 10.54
C TYR A 246 -22.33 3.85 11.95
N ALA A 247 -21.64 4.34 12.98
CA ALA A 247 -22.12 4.23 14.37
C ALA A 247 -23.44 5.00 14.58
N VAL A 248 -23.59 6.18 13.98
CA VAL A 248 -24.83 6.96 14.01
C VAL A 248 -25.97 6.22 13.32
N MET A 249 -25.71 5.61 12.16
CA MET A 249 -26.68 4.77 11.45
C MET A 249 -27.13 3.58 12.32
N GLN A 250 -26.18 2.86 12.96
CA GLN A 250 -26.50 1.76 13.88
C GLN A 250 -27.35 2.21 15.08
N ILE A 251 -27.04 3.36 15.68
CA ILE A 251 -27.85 3.94 16.77
C ILE A 251 -29.26 4.28 16.26
N SER A 252 -29.36 4.88 15.07
CA SER A 252 -30.65 5.22 14.44
C SER A 252 -31.50 3.96 14.22
N MET A 253 -30.89 2.89 13.71
CA MET A 253 -31.53 1.59 13.56
C MET A 253 -32.05 1.05 14.89
N CYS A 254 -31.22 1.03 15.93
CA CYS A 254 -31.64 0.57 17.26
C CYS A 254 -32.79 1.40 17.83
N ARG A 255 -32.77 2.73 17.66
CA ARG A 255 -33.86 3.62 18.09
C ARG A 255 -35.17 3.32 17.37
N LYS A 256 -35.13 3.13 16.04
CA LYS A 256 -36.30 2.71 15.26
C LYS A 256 -36.83 1.35 15.76
N GLY A 257 -35.94 0.39 16.01
CA GLY A 257 -36.30 -0.91 16.57
C GLY A 257 -37.00 -0.79 17.94
N ILE A 258 -36.45 -0.01 18.87
CA ILE A 258 -37.06 0.25 20.17
C ILE A 258 -38.45 0.86 20.00
N GLN A 259 -38.58 1.90 19.17
CA GLN A 259 -39.87 2.55 18.93
C GLN A 259 -40.92 1.57 18.38
N VAL A 260 -40.53 0.70 17.46
CA VAL A 260 -41.39 -0.35 16.91
C VAL A 260 -41.86 -1.27 18.04
N TRP A 261 -40.95 -1.81 18.86
CA TRP A 261 -41.32 -2.67 20.00
C TRP A 261 -42.16 -1.98 21.08
N THR A 262 -41.91 -0.70 21.36
CA THR A 262 -42.72 0.09 22.29
C THR A 262 -44.15 0.25 21.78
N ASN A 263 -44.31 0.59 20.49
CA ASN A 263 -45.63 0.71 19.87
C ASN A 263 -46.40 -0.63 19.92
N ALA A 264 -45.73 -1.75 19.69
CA ALA A 264 -46.35 -3.06 19.82
C ALA A 264 -46.82 -3.32 21.26
N LYS A 265 -45.96 -3.10 22.26
CA LYS A 265 -46.30 -3.26 23.67
C LYS A 265 -47.52 -2.42 24.07
N GLU A 266 -47.57 -1.17 23.63
CA GLU A 266 -48.70 -0.29 23.91
C GLU A 266 -50.00 -0.77 23.24
N CYS A 267 -49.93 -1.25 21.99
CA CYS A 267 -51.08 -1.85 21.32
C CYS A 267 -51.61 -3.08 22.08
N PHE A 268 -50.73 -3.94 22.60
CA PHE A 268 -51.13 -5.09 23.41
C PHE A 268 -51.66 -4.71 24.79
N SER A 269 -51.14 -3.64 25.41
CA SER A 269 -51.59 -3.20 26.74
C SER A 269 -52.97 -2.53 26.74
N LYS A 270 -53.43 -2.08 25.56
CA LYS A 270 -54.73 -1.42 25.36
C LYS A 270 -55.85 -2.39 24.93
N MET A 271 -55.53 -3.67 24.74
CA MET A 271 -56.49 -4.74 24.47
C MET A 271 -56.92 -5.41 25.77
#